data_AF-A0A6N8HUD3-F1
#
_entry.id   AF-A0A6N8HUD3-F1
#
_cell.length_a   1.000
_cell.length_b   1.000
_cell.length_c   1.000
_cell.angle_alpha   90.00
_cell.angle_beta   90.00
_cell.angle_gamma   90.00
#
_symmetry.space_group_name_H-M   'P 1'
#
loop_
_entity.id
_entity.type
_entity.pdbx_description
1 polymer ?
#
loop_
_entity_poly.entity_id
_entity_poly.type
_entity_poly.pdbx_seq_one_letter_code
_entity_poly.pdbx_strand_id
1 'polypeptide(L)'
;MKDKTIAEIKHMLTQLEMVSQEDIQLLKSDQRKGVQKLLSAYEKRRMTRERLNARYDEMCQIEKTWFAKGCEYIAGVDEAGRGP
;
A
#
# COMPACT_ATOMS: atom_id res chain seq x y z
N MET A 1 18.94 -14.67 -7.54
CA MET A 1 18.75 -13.21 -7.74
C MET A 1 19.92 -12.53 -8.45
N LYS A 2 21.18 -12.93 -8.22
CA LYS A 2 22.37 -12.34 -8.89
C LYS A 2 22.31 -12.36 -10.42
N ASP A 3 21.61 -13.33 -11.01
CA ASP A 3 21.50 -13.47 -12.47
C ASP A 3 20.37 -12.61 -13.08
N LYS A 4 19.50 -12.02 -12.25
CA LYS A 4 18.46 -11.12 -12.76
C LYS A 4 19.05 -9.75 -13.07
N THR A 5 18.74 -9.27 -14.26
CA THR A 5 19.03 -7.92 -14.71
C THR A 5 18.23 -6.91 -13.89
N ILE A 6 18.70 -5.66 -13.87
CA ILE A 6 17.98 -4.56 -13.21
C ILE A 6 16.59 -4.35 -13.83
N ALA A 7 16.45 -4.60 -15.14
CA ALA A 7 15.18 -4.49 -15.84
C ALA A 7 14.16 -5.53 -15.36
N GLU A 8 14.58 -6.79 -15.18
CA GLU A 8 13.72 -7.85 -14.65
C GLU A 8 13.35 -7.59 -13.20
N ILE A 9 14.29 -7.13 -12.38
CA ILE A 9 14.02 -6.75 -10.98
C ILE A 9 13.02 -5.59 -10.92
N LYS A 10 13.17 -4.59 -11.79
CA LYS A 10 12.22 -3.48 -11.90
C LYS A 10 10.84 -4.02 -12.25
N HIS A 11 10.73 -4.86 -13.28
CA HIS A 11 9.47 -5.43 -13.73
C HIS A 11 8.77 -6.19 -12.59
N MET A 12 9.50 -7.08 -11.92
CA MET A 12 9.03 -7.83 -10.76
C MET A 12 8.50 -6.92 -9.64
N LEU A 13 9.27 -5.91 -9.23
CA LEU A 13 8.87 -4.97 -8.18
C LEU A 13 7.71 -4.03 -8.59
N THR A 14 7.43 -3.89 -9.88
CA THR A 14 6.31 -3.08 -10.39
C THR A 14 5.03 -3.87 -10.62
N GLN A 15 5.14 -5.14 -11.01
CA GLN A 15 3.99 -5.98 -11.35
C GLN A 15 3.48 -6.78 -10.14
N LEU A 16 4.38 -7.20 -9.25
CA LEU A 16 3.97 -7.95 -8.08
C LEU A 16 3.42 -7.02 -7.02
N GLU A 17 2.17 -7.28 -6.66
CA GLU A 17 1.49 -6.60 -5.58
C GLU A 17 2.10 -6.92 -4.21
N MET A 18 2.59 -8.15 -4.06
CA MET A 18 3.34 -8.64 -2.92
C MET A 18 4.58 -9.40 -3.40
N VAL A 19 5.74 -9.03 -2.85
CA VAL A 19 7.02 -9.69 -3.08
C VAL A 19 7.35 -10.47 -1.81
N SER A 20 7.88 -11.68 -1.96
CA SER A 20 8.22 -12.54 -0.82
C SER A 20 9.25 -11.87 0.10
N GLN A 21 9.23 -12.23 1.38
CA GLN A 21 10.16 -11.66 2.34
C GLN A 21 11.60 -12.11 2.04
N GLU A 22 11.76 -13.34 1.54
CA GLU A 22 13.01 -13.92 1.07
C GLU A 22 13.59 -13.09 -0.08
N ASP A 23 12.77 -12.73 -1.07
CA ASP A 23 13.19 -11.92 -2.21
C ASP A 23 13.59 -10.50 -1.78
N ILE A 24 12.85 -9.90 -0.84
CA ILE A 24 13.21 -8.60 -0.28
C ILE A 24 14.58 -8.68 0.41
N GLN A 25 14.86 -9.72 1.20
CA GLN A 25 16.15 -9.88 1.86
C GLN A 25 17.30 -10.09 0.86
N LEU A 26 17.05 -10.85 -0.21
CA LEU A 26 18.01 -11.03 -1.29
C LEU A 26 18.31 -9.70 -2.01
N LEU A 27 17.29 -8.89 -2.27
CA LEU A 27 17.44 -7.57 -2.88
C LEU A 27 18.13 -6.57 -1.93
N LYS A 28 17.92 -6.65 -0.61
CA LYS A 28 18.64 -5.85 0.38
C LYS A 28 20.13 -6.13 0.38
N SER A 29 20.51 -7.39 0.16
CA SER A 29 21.90 -7.82 0.08
C SER A 29 22.58 -7.47 -1.26
N ASP A 30 21.83 -6.99 -2.26
CA ASP A 30 22.35 -6.64 -3.57
C ASP A 30 23.02 -5.26 -3.57
N GLN A 31 24.35 -5.20 -3.73
CA GLN A 31 25.11 -3.96 -3.68
C GLN A 31 24.90 -3.03 -4.90
N ARG A 32 24.17 -3.46 -5.93
CA ARG A 32 23.92 -2.64 -7.12
C ARG A 32 23.00 -1.48 -6.75
N LYS A 33 23.51 -0.24 -6.86
CA LYS A 33 22.76 1.00 -6.56
C LYS A 33 21.38 1.06 -7.24
N GLY A 34 21.27 0.56 -8.48
CA GLY A 34 20.01 0.52 -9.21
C GLY A 34 18.95 -0.39 -8.54
N VAL A 35 19.37 -1.54 -8.01
CA VAL A 35 18.50 -2.48 -7.29
C VAL A 35 18.03 -1.88 -5.97
N GLN A 36 18.93 -1.28 -5.20
CA GLN A 36 18.60 -0.61 -3.94
C GLN A 36 17.60 0.54 -4.13
N LYS A 37 17.77 1.33 -5.19
CA LYS A 37 16.82 2.40 -5.54
C LYS A 37 15.43 1.84 -5.87
N LEU A 38 15.37 0.74 -6.62
CA LEU A 38 14.11 0.09 -6.96
C LEU A 38 13.42 -0.50 -5.72
N LEU A 39 14.19 -1.12 -4.82
CA LEU A 39 13.68 -1.66 -3.57
C LEU A 39 13.09 -0.57 -2.67
N SER A 40 13.81 0.55 -2.49
CA SER A 40 13.32 1.68 -1.71
C SER A 40 12.02 2.27 -2.28
N ALA A 41 11.91 2.36 -3.62
CA ALA A 41 10.68 2.80 -4.26
C ALA A 41 9.52 1.84 -4.03
N TYR A 42 9.77 0.53 -4.07
CA TYR A 42 8.79 -0.51 -3.76
C TYR A 42 8.31 -0.41 -2.30
N GLU A 43 9.22 -0.35 -1.34
CA GLU A 43 8.89 -0.24 0.10
C GLU A 43 8.06 1.01 0.38
N LYS A 44 8.40 2.16 -0.22
CA LYS A 44 7.59 3.40 -0.11
C LYS A 44 6.17 3.22 -0.63
N ARG A 45 5.98 2.62 -1.81
CA ARG A 45 4.63 2.35 -2.34
C ARG A 45 3.84 1.45 -1.40
N ARG A 46 4.48 0.41 -0.84
CA ARG A 46 3.85 -0.52 0.09
C ARG A 46 3.38 0.19 1.36
N MET A 47 4.24 1.00 1.99
CA MET A 47 3.91 1.78 3.18
C MET A 47 2.78 2.79 2.94
N THR A 48 2.79 3.49 1.79
CA THR A 48 1.70 4.42 1.44
C THR A 48 0.36 3.68 1.34
N ARG A 49 0.34 2.51 0.71
CA ARG A 49 -0.87 1.69 0.61
C ARG A 49 -1.34 1.19 1.98
N GLU A 50 -0.43 0.65 2.79
CA GLU A 50 -0.75 0.22 4.16
C GLU A 50 -1.36 1.37 4.98
N ARG A 51 -0.80 2.59 4.87
CA ARG A 51 -1.33 3.78 5.52
C ARG A 51 -2.72 4.18 5.00
N LEU A 52 -2.95 4.11 3.69
CA LEU A 52 -4.26 4.42 3.09
C LEU A 52 -5.32 3.41 3.56
N ASN A 53 -4.98 2.12 3.60
CA ASN A 53 -5.87 1.08 4.10
C ASN A 53 -6.20 1.30 5.58
N ALA A 54 -5.19 1.58 6.42
CA ALA A 54 -5.42 1.88 7.84
C ALA A 54 -6.33 3.10 8.04
N ARG A 55 -6.11 4.17 7.26
CA ARG A 55 -6.95 5.37 7.29
C ARG A 55 -8.38 5.07 6.83
N TYR A 56 -8.54 4.27 5.78
CA TYR A 56 -9.84 3.84 5.31
C TYR A 56 -10.59 3.03 6.38
N ASP A 57 -9.90 2.10 7.04
CA ASP A 57 -10.48 1.31 8.11
C ASP A 57 -10.91 2.16 9.32
N GLU A 58 -10.11 3.16 9.68
CA GLU A 58 -10.46 4.16 10.70
C GLU A 58 -11.69 4.97 10.30
N MET A 59 -11.74 5.47 9.06
CA MET A 59 -12.90 6.21 8.54
C MET A 59 -14.18 5.38 8.56
N CYS A 60 -14.09 4.09 8.21
CA CYS A 60 -15.24 3.19 8.19
C CYS A 60 -15.61 2.61 9.57
N GLN A 61 -14.85 2.91 10.64
CA GLN A 61 -15.10 2.35 11.96
C GLN A 61 -16.49 2.75 12.50
N ILE A 62 -16.93 3.98 12.21
CA ILE A 62 -18.24 4.48 12.63
C ILE A 62 -19.35 3.66 11.97
N GLU A 63 -19.30 3.52 10.65
CA GLU A 63 -20.28 2.78 9.86
C GLU A 63 -20.33 1.30 10.31
N LYS A 64 -19.15 0.66 10.42
CA LYS A 64 -19.02 -0.72 10.92
C LYS A 64 -19.65 -0.90 12.31
N THR A 65 -19.47 0.08 13.19
CA THR A 65 -20.03 0.04 14.55
C THR A 65 -21.56 0.09 14.55
N TRP A 66 -22.15 0.94 13.72
CA TRP A 66 -23.62 1.07 13.65
C TRP A 66 -24.26 -0.11 12.92
N PHE A 67 -23.63 -0.64 11.87
CA PHE A 67 -24.05 -1.90 11.26
C PHE A 67 -24.04 -3.05 12.27
N ALA A 68 -22.98 -3.18 13.08
CA ALA A 68 -22.90 -4.21 14.12
C ALA A 68 -23.97 -4.07 15.21
N LYS A 69 -24.52 -2.87 15.40
CA LYS A 69 -25.64 -2.59 16.31
C LYS A 69 -27.03 -2.81 15.70
N GLY A 70 -27.10 -3.28 14.45
CA GLY A 70 -28.36 -3.59 13.76
C GLY A 70 -28.96 -2.43 12.97
N CYS A 71 -28.21 -1.33 12.74
CA CYS A 71 -28.67 -0.29 11.82
C CYS A 71 -28.52 -0.79 10.38
N GLU A 72 -29.65 -0.98 9.68
CA GLU A 72 -29.66 -1.44 8.27
C GLU A 72 -29.30 -0.35 7.27
N TYR A 73 -29.56 0.92 7.61
CA TYR A 73 -29.35 2.06 6.74
C TYR A 73 -28.47 3.10 7.42
N ILE A 74 -27.36 3.47 6.77
CA ILE A 74 -26.46 4.54 7.19
C ILE A 74 -26.37 5.54 6.04
N ALA A 75 -26.74 6.79 6.28
CA ALA A 75 -26.64 7.87 5.30
C ALA A 75 -25.62 8.91 5.78
N GLY A 76 -24.55 9.08 5.01
CA GLY A 76 -23.61 10.19 5.19
C GLY A 76 -24.19 11.46 4.60
N VAL A 77 -24.27 12.53 5.41
CA VAL A 77 -24.65 13.86 4.94
C VAL A 77 -23.38 14.70 4.88
N ASP A 78 -23.03 15.17 3.68
CA ASP A 78 -21.93 16.12 3.46
C ASP A 78 -22.49 17.35 2.75
N GLU A 79 -22.19 18.53 3.28
CA GLU A 79 -22.62 19.80 2.69
C GLU A 79 -21.44 20.47 2.02
N ALA A 80 -21.42 20.43 0.70
CA ALA A 80 -20.48 21.22 -0.09
C ALA A 80 -20.99 22.66 -0.21
N GLY A 81 -20.29 23.61 0.43
CA GLY A 81 -20.50 25.05 0.24
C GLY A 81 -21.04 25.78 1.46
N ARG A 82 -20.14 26.20 2.36
CA ARG A 82 -20.40 27.29 3.32
C ARG A 82 -19.41 28.42 3.08
N GLY A 83 -19.50 29.04 1.92
CA GLY A 83 -18.78 30.28 1.60
C GLY A 83 -19.75 31.27 0.95
N PRO A 84 -19.69 32.57 1.28
CA PRO A 84 -20.49 33.59 0.62
C PRO A 84 -20.14 33.74 -0.87
#